data_AF-A0A2N6JWL0-F1
#
_entry.id   AF-A0A2N6JWL0-F1
#
_cell.length_a   1.000
_cell.length_b   1.000
_cell.length_c   1.000
_cell.angle_alpha   90.00
_cell.angle_beta   90.00
_cell.angle_gamma   90.00
#
_symmetry.space_group_name_H-M   'P 1'
#
loop_
_entity.id
_entity.type
_entity.pdbx_description
1 polymer ?
#
loop_
_entity_poly.entity_id
_entity_poly.type
_entity_poly.pdbx_seq_one_letter_code
_entity_poly.pdbx_strand_id
1 'polypeptide(L)' 'MPQPILCKTPTKGWLNLAYARQVQFCKIYVNPSKEQRVCVITWSNGQKEGFFDLDAQAIAQTWKIYTKI' A
#
# COMPACT_ATOMS: atom_id res chain seq x y z
N MET A 1 -19.95 4.76 8.26
CA MET A 1 -18.95 3.69 8.09
C MET A 1 -18.32 3.86 6.72
N PRO A 2 -16.98 3.89 6.60
CA PRO A 2 -16.35 3.99 5.28
C PRO A 2 -16.65 2.73 4.47
N GLN A 3 -16.88 2.87 3.16
CA GLN A 3 -17.05 1.71 2.29
C GLN A 3 -15.75 0.90 2.27
N PRO A 4 -15.80 -0.44 2.41
CA PRO A 4 -14.59 -1.24 2.48
C PRO A 4 -13.83 -1.17 1.15
N ILE A 5 -12.55 -0.84 1.23
CA ILE A 5 -11.63 -0.83 0.08
C ILE A 5 -10.73 -2.04 0.25
N LEU A 6 -11.17 -3.18 -0.26
CA LEU A 6 -10.47 -4.44 -0.07
C LEU A 6 -9.34 -4.60 -1.09
N CYS A 7 -8.11 -4.77 -0.59
CA CYS A 7 -6.92 -5.05 -1.38
C CYS A 7 -6.38 -6.43 -1.00
N LYS A 8 -6.25 -7.33 -1.98
CA LYS A 8 -5.58 -8.63 -1.75
C LYS A 8 -4.08 -8.46 -2.01
N THR A 9 -3.30 -8.57 -0.96
CA THR A 9 -1.84 -8.62 -1.04
C THR A 9 -1.35 -10.06 -1.13
N PRO A 10 -0.34 -10.35 -1.96
CA PRO A 10 0.26 -11.68 -2.05
C PRO A 10 0.78 -12.24 -0.73
N THR A 11 1.43 -11.44 0.12
CA THR A 11 2.09 -11.96 1.33
C THR A 11 1.31 -11.72 2.62
N LYS A 12 0.51 -10.65 2.68
CA LYS A 12 -0.20 -10.20 3.90
C LYS A 12 -1.70 -10.49 3.87
N GLY A 13 -2.21 -11.11 2.81
CA GLY A 13 -3.63 -11.43 2.67
C GLY A 13 -4.49 -10.21 2.36
N TRP A 14 -5.73 -10.19 2.86
CA TRP A 14 -6.67 -9.11 2.60
C TRP A 14 -6.44 -7.92 3.54
N LEU A 15 -6.27 -6.74 2.95
CA LEU A 15 -6.18 -5.47 3.65
C LEU A 15 -7.43 -4.64 3.40
N ASN A 16 -7.92 -3.96 4.43
CA ASN A 16 -8.99 -2.98 4.29
C ASN A 16 -8.41 -1.56 4.28
N LEU A 17 -8.18 -1.03 3.08
CA LEU A 17 -7.64 0.30 2.85
C LEU A 17 -8.63 1.43 3.19
N ALA A 18 -9.88 1.12 3.55
CA ALA A 18 -10.86 2.12 3.99
C ALA A 18 -10.41 2.88 5.27
N TYR A 19 -9.53 2.26 6.06
CA TYR A 19 -8.92 2.85 7.24
C TYR A 19 -7.55 3.46 6.97
N ALA A 20 -7.07 3.45 5.72
CA ALA A 20 -5.84 4.12 5.36
C ALA A 20 -6.07 5.63 5.37
N ARG A 21 -5.35 6.34 6.25
CA ARG A 21 -5.35 7.80 6.29
C ARG A 21 -4.46 8.37 5.19
N GLN A 22 -3.33 7.70 4.94
CA GLN A 22 -2.37 8.10 3.92
C GLN A 22 -1.70 6.86 3.33
N VAL A 23 -1.54 6.86 2.01
CA VAL A 23 -0.83 5.82 1.26
C VAL A 23 0.30 6.50 0.50
N GLN A 24 1.54 6.12 0.77
CA GLN A 24 2.72 6.69 0.12
C GLN A 24 3.46 5.61 -0.66
N PHE A 25 3.73 5.88 -1.94
CA PHE A 25 4.50 5.00 -2.80
C PHE A 25 5.87 5.60 -3.06
N CYS A 26 6.91 4.83 -2.76
CA CYS A 26 8.30 5.24 -2.96
C CYS A 26 9.08 4.09 -3.61
N LYS A 27 10.15 4.47 -4.31
CA LYS A 27 11.19 3.54 -4.75
C LYS A 27 12.39 3.73 -3.84
N ILE A 28 12.88 2.65 -3.26
CA ILE A 28 14.12 2.67 -2.48
C ILE A 28 15.17 1.83 -3.21
N TYR A 29 16.44 2.23 -3.12
CA TYR A 29 17.54 1.44 -3.62
C TYR A 29 18.14 0.68 -2.44
N VAL A 30 18.00 -0.65 -2.45
CA VAL A 30 18.61 -1.52 -1.41
C VAL A 30 20.11 -1.64 -1.66
N ASN A 31 20.51 -1.56 -2.93
CA ASN A 31 21.88 -1.39 -3.39
C ASN A 31 21.86 -0.71 -4.78
N PRO A 32 23.03 -0.31 -5.34
CA PRO A 32 23.10 0.41 -6.62
C PRO A 32 22.46 -0.31 -7.82
N SER A 33 22.25 -1.63 -7.72
CA SER A 33 21.68 -2.46 -8.79
C SER A 33 20.27 -2.98 -8.48
N LYS A 34 19.71 -2.69 -7.30
CA LYS A 34 18.42 -3.24 -6.85
C LYS A 34 17.51 -2.13 -6.31
N GLU A 35 16.58 -1.71 -7.16
CA GLU A 35 15.42 -0.90 -6.79
C GLU A 35 14.33 -1.79 -6.19
N GLN A 36 13.72 -1.34 -5.10
CA GLN A 36 12.59 -1.98 -4.44
C GLN A 36 11.41 -1.01 -4.36
N ARG A 37 10.22 -1.50 -4.71
CA ARG A 37 8.99 -0.72 -4.57
C ARG A 37 8.49 -0.83 -3.15
N VAL A 38 8.17 0.30 -2.53
CA VAL A 38 7.69 0.36 -1.16
C VAL A 38 6.40 1.15 -1.11
N CYS A 39 5.45 0.63 -0.35
CA CYS A 39 4.23 1.32 0.02
C CYS A 39 4.21 1.45 1.54
N VAL A 40 4.06 2.66 2.05
CA VAL A 40 3.83 2.91 3.48
C VAL A 40 2.41 3.39 3.66
N ILE A 41 1.64 2.63 4.44
CA ILE A 41 0.29 3.02 4.85
C ILE A 41 0.36 3.59 6.25
N THR A 42 -0.16 4.79 6.43
CA THR A 42 -0.50 5.31 7.76
C THR A 42 -1.99 5.05 7.98
N TRP A 43 -2.30 4.21 8.95
CA TRP A 43 -3.66 3.84 9.33
C TRP A 43 -4.34 4.94 10.14
N SER A 44 -5.67 4.86 10.27
CA SER A 44 -6.48 5.84 11.01
C SER A 44 -6.10 5.94 12.49
N ASN A 45 -5.55 4.88 13.08
CA ASN A 45 -5.02 4.86 14.44
C ASN A 45 -3.59 5.44 14.56
N GLY A 46 -3.01 5.94 13.48
CA GLY A 46 -1.66 6.50 13.43
C GLY A 46 -0.55 5.48 13.28
N GLN A 47 -0.84 4.17 13.31
CA GLN A 47 0.15 3.14 13.04
C GLN A 47 0.62 3.20 11.59
N LYS A 48 1.91 2.93 11.37
CA LYS A 48 2.51 2.85 10.04
C LYS A 48 2.85 1.41 9.74
N GLU A 49 2.49 0.96 8.54
CA GLU A 49 2.87 -0.36 8.04
C GLU A 49 3.52 -0.26 6.67
N GLY A 50 4.63 -0.97 6.50
CA GLY A 50 5.38 -1.04 5.25
C GLY A 50 5.06 -2.30 4.46
N PHE A 51 4.87 -2.12 3.16
CA PHE A 51 4.64 -3.17 2.17
C PHE A 51 5.68 -3.05 1.06
N PHE A 52 6.08 -4.19 0.50
CA PHE A 52 7.21 -4.25 -0.41
C PHE A 52 6.82 -4.96 -1.72
N ASP A 53 7.49 -4.57 -2.79
CA ASP A 53 7.45 -5.20 -4.11
C ASP A 53 6.01 -5.49 -4.60
N LEU A 54 5.63 -6.77 -4.66
CA LEU A 54 4.34 -7.21 -5.18
C LEU A 54 3.18 -6.74 -4.30
N ASP A 55 3.36 -6.64 -2.98
CA ASP A 55 2.33 -6.10 -2.09
C ASP A 55 2.14 -4.61 -2.34
N ALA A 56 3.25 -3.86 -2.44
CA ALA A 56 3.22 -2.44 -2.76
C ALA A 56 2.56 -2.19 -4.12
N GLN A 57 2.83 -3.04 -5.11
CA GLN A 57 2.21 -2.97 -6.43
C GLN A 57 0.70 -3.27 -6.39
N ALA A 58 0.27 -4.30 -5.65
CA ALA A 58 -1.14 -4.64 -5.50
C ALA A 58 -1.92 -3.51 -4.82
N ILE A 59 -1.33 -2.90 -3.78
CA ILE A 59 -1.91 -1.73 -3.11
C ILE A 59 -1.99 -0.54 -4.06
N ALA A 60 -0.95 -0.26 -4.86
CA ALA A 60 -0.96 0.81 -5.84
C ALA A 60 -2.06 0.65 -6.91
N GLN A 61 -2.22 -0.56 -7.44
CA GLN A 61 -3.25 -0.88 -8.42
C GLN A 61 -4.65 -0.71 -7.84
N THR A 62 -4.87 -1.25 -6.64
CA THR A 62 -6.14 -1.10 -5.94
C THR A 62 -6.41 0.38 -5.66
N TRP A 63 -5.48 1.09 -5.05
CA TRP A 63 -5.64 2.51 -4.70
C TRP A 63 -6.00 3.37 -5.91
N LYS A 64 -5.33 3.17 -7.06
CA LYS A 64 -5.63 3.89 -8.31
C LYS A 64 -7.08 3.68 -8.80
N ILE A 65 -7.62 2.47 -8.66
CA ILE A 65 -9.01 2.16 -9.06
C ILE A 65 -10.01 2.91 -8.18
N TYR A 66 -9.70 3.09 -6.89
CA TYR A 66 -10.59 3.74 -5.93
C TYR A 66 -10.44 5.25 -5.90
N THR A 67 -9.24 5.79 -6.12
CA THR A 67 -9.05 7.25 -6.04
C THR A 67 -9.49 7.98 -7.29
N LYS A 68 -9.62 7.33 -8.47
CA LYS A 68 -10.05 7.92 -9.76
C LYS A 68 -9.89 9.45 -9.84
N ILE A 69 -8.66 9.92 -9.63
CA ILE A 69 -8.20 11.24 -10.05
C ILE A 69 -7.55 11.04 -11.41
#